data_AF-A0A0B7MBI7-F1
#
_entry.id   AF-A0A0B7MBI7-F1
#
_cell.length_a   1.000
_cell.length_b   1.000
_cell.length_c   1.000
_cell.angle_alpha   90.00
_cell.angle_beta   90.00
_cell.angle_gamma   90.00
#
_symmetry.space_group_name_H-M   'P 1'
#
loop_
_entity.id
_entity.type
_entity.pdbx_description
1 polymer ?
#
loop_
_entity_poly.entity_id
_entity_poly.type
_entity_poly.pdbx_seq_one_letter_code
_entity_poly.pdbx_strand_id
1 'polypeptide(L)'
;MDHVVSDDRAKAVITAIDALPLAIAPDDQAAVEEVRAQYNDLRAMEKKNVNNYDKLVEVENSIAAIEAVINGIDSLPKPEAITLDDQEQILSLKTAYDNLSDAEKAEVTNSDKLLEAIAKIEGLQNNAAADGVIKAINKIRPIDEITSQDKNSISAARASYDELSDDSKKLVSNFPKLEAAEKRLNEILSQIQKADQFIKDTLVGVPITVDSKPLIDNVDQAIVSPLTPNGRGE
;
A
#
# COMPACT_ATOMS: atom_id res chain seq x y z
N MET A 1 -34.41 -55.14 -23.76
CA MET A 1 -35.09 -54.16 -22.88
C MET A 1 -34.09 -53.34 -22.06
N ASP A 2 -32.96 -53.91 -21.60
CA ASP A 2 -31.93 -53.15 -20.85
C ASP A 2 -31.28 -51.98 -21.61
N HIS A 3 -31.10 -52.07 -22.94
CA HIS A 3 -30.41 -51.03 -23.71
C HIS A 3 -31.20 -49.73 -23.91
N VAL A 4 -32.54 -49.79 -23.91
CA VAL A 4 -33.42 -48.61 -24.12
C VAL A 4 -33.62 -47.85 -22.81
N VAL A 5 -33.83 -48.57 -21.70
CA VAL A 5 -33.95 -47.98 -20.36
C VAL A 5 -32.64 -47.33 -19.91
N SER A 6 -31.50 -47.86 -20.36
CA SER A 6 -30.17 -47.29 -20.09
C SER A 6 -29.93 -45.96 -20.81
N ASP A 7 -30.51 -45.76 -22.00
CA ASP A 7 -30.36 -44.53 -22.80
C ASP A 7 -31.23 -43.39 -22.24
N ASP A 8 -32.40 -43.71 -21.70
CA ASP A 8 -33.34 -42.72 -21.14
C ASP A 8 -32.83 -42.07 -19.84
N ARG A 9 -32.12 -42.82 -18.99
CA ARG A 9 -31.53 -42.30 -17.74
C ARG A 9 -30.39 -41.32 -17.98
N ALA A 10 -29.47 -41.65 -18.89
CA ALA A 10 -28.37 -40.76 -19.25
C ALA A 10 -28.90 -39.46 -19.90
N LYS A 11 -29.91 -39.54 -20.77
CA LYS A 11 -30.58 -38.36 -21.36
C LYS A 11 -31.23 -37.46 -20.32
N ALA A 12 -31.84 -38.03 -19.29
CA ALA A 12 -32.43 -37.26 -18.19
C ALA A 12 -31.36 -36.43 -17.47
N VAL A 13 -30.21 -37.04 -17.12
CA VAL A 13 -29.10 -36.34 -16.48
C VAL A 13 -28.48 -35.28 -17.39
N ILE A 14 -28.28 -35.57 -18.68
CA ILE A 14 -27.81 -34.58 -19.67
C ILE A 14 -28.73 -33.35 -19.68
N THR A 15 -30.04 -33.58 -19.77
CA THR A 15 -31.05 -32.51 -19.77
C THR A 15 -31.00 -31.69 -18.47
N ALA A 16 -30.82 -32.36 -17.33
CA ALA A 16 -30.73 -31.68 -16.04
C ALA A 16 -29.46 -30.81 -15.94
N ILE A 17 -28.30 -31.31 -16.40
CA ILE A 17 -27.06 -30.53 -16.47
C ILE A 17 -27.20 -29.35 -17.44
N ASP A 18 -27.82 -29.55 -18.60
CA ASP A 18 -28.05 -28.47 -19.58
C ASP A 18 -28.96 -27.38 -19.03
N ALA A 19 -29.91 -27.73 -18.16
CA ALA A 19 -30.82 -26.81 -17.49
C ALA A 19 -30.17 -25.99 -16.35
N LEU A 20 -28.99 -26.38 -15.86
CA LEU A 20 -28.27 -25.59 -14.85
C LEU A 20 -27.95 -24.19 -15.41
N PRO A 21 -28.15 -23.13 -14.61
CA PRO A 21 -27.99 -21.77 -15.09
C PRO A 21 -26.53 -21.47 -15.46
N LEU A 22 -26.36 -20.56 -16.40
CA LEU A 22 -25.03 -20.11 -16.85
C LEU A 22 -24.39 -19.14 -15.85
N ALA A 23 -25.21 -18.34 -15.16
CA ALA A 23 -24.81 -17.56 -14.01
C ALA A 23 -25.30 -18.33 -12.77
N ILE A 24 -24.38 -18.97 -12.07
CA ILE A 24 -24.70 -19.82 -10.93
C ILE A 24 -24.60 -19.01 -9.65
N ALA A 25 -25.66 -19.02 -8.85
CA ALA A 25 -25.72 -18.39 -7.54
C ALA A 25 -25.55 -19.45 -6.44
N PRO A 26 -25.11 -19.09 -5.22
CA PRO A 26 -25.12 -20.01 -4.07
C PRO A 26 -26.51 -20.64 -3.82
N ASP A 27 -27.59 -19.90 -4.11
CA ASP A 27 -28.97 -20.39 -3.99
C ASP A 27 -29.28 -21.57 -4.93
N ASP A 28 -28.51 -21.76 -6.01
CA ASP A 28 -28.66 -22.90 -6.95
C ASP A 28 -28.02 -24.20 -6.42
N GLN A 29 -27.32 -24.17 -5.29
CA GLN A 29 -26.59 -25.32 -4.74
C GLN A 29 -27.46 -26.56 -4.60
N ALA A 30 -28.68 -26.43 -4.09
CA ALA A 30 -29.58 -27.58 -3.92
C ALA A 30 -29.91 -28.26 -5.25
N ALA A 31 -30.11 -27.48 -6.32
CA ALA A 31 -30.37 -28.02 -7.65
C ALA A 31 -29.14 -28.71 -8.23
N VAL A 32 -27.94 -28.12 -8.05
CA VAL A 32 -26.68 -28.74 -8.48
C VAL A 32 -26.41 -30.05 -7.75
N GLU A 33 -26.63 -30.09 -6.43
CA GLU A 33 -26.51 -31.30 -5.61
C GLU A 33 -27.50 -32.40 -6.03
N GLU A 34 -28.72 -32.03 -6.41
CA GLU A 34 -29.71 -32.96 -6.95
C GLU A 34 -29.22 -33.57 -8.27
N VAL A 35 -28.72 -32.75 -9.20
CA VAL A 35 -28.15 -33.23 -10.47
C VAL A 35 -26.95 -34.14 -10.24
N ARG A 36 -26.08 -33.79 -9.27
CA ARG A 36 -24.96 -34.63 -8.84
C ARG A 36 -25.44 -35.98 -8.30
N ALA A 37 -26.50 -36.01 -7.49
CA ALA A 37 -27.08 -37.24 -6.98
C ALA A 37 -27.64 -38.12 -8.12
N GLN A 38 -28.37 -37.52 -9.07
CA GLN A 38 -28.87 -38.23 -10.25
C GLN A 38 -27.74 -38.81 -11.11
N TYR A 39 -26.68 -38.04 -11.35
CA TYR A 39 -25.48 -38.54 -12.04
C TYR A 39 -24.85 -39.69 -11.27
N ASN A 40 -24.73 -39.59 -9.94
CA ASN A 40 -24.10 -40.62 -9.11
C ASN A 40 -24.85 -41.96 -9.12
N ASP A 41 -26.18 -41.95 -9.21
CA ASP A 41 -27.03 -43.14 -9.31
C ASP A 41 -26.88 -43.90 -10.66
N LEU A 42 -26.35 -43.25 -11.69
CA LEU A 42 -26.10 -43.89 -12.99
C LEU A 42 -25.08 -45.04 -12.90
N ARG A 43 -25.32 -46.08 -13.70
CA ARG A 43 -24.36 -47.17 -13.92
C ARG A 43 -23.16 -46.69 -14.71
N ALA A 44 -22.04 -47.40 -14.62
CA ALA A 44 -20.80 -47.04 -15.30
C ALA A 44 -20.93 -46.88 -16.83
N MET A 45 -21.78 -47.68 -17.49
CA MET A 45 -22.04 -47.53 -18.92
C MET A 45 -22.89 -46.29 -19.25
N GLU A 46 -23.79 -45.89 -18.35
CA GLU A 46 -24.67 -44.73 -18.52
C GLU A 46 -23.90 -43.42 -18.29
N LYS A 47 -23.02 -43.38 -17.28
CA LYS A 47 -22.12 -42.23 -17.03
C LYS A 47 -21.25 -41.88 -18.24
N LYS A 48 -20.81 -42.88 -19.02
CA LYS A 48 -20.03 -42.67 -20.25
C LYS A 48 -20.82 -41.96 -21.36
N ASN A 49 -22.15 -42.01 -21.30
CA ASN A 49 -23.01 -41.36 -22.28
C ASN A 49 -23.34 -39.90 -21.89
N VAL A 50 -23.07 -39.49 -20.65
CA VAL A 50 -23.23 -38.10 -20.18
C VAL A 50 -22.06 -37.27 -20.69
N ASN A 51 -22.29 -36.52 -21.76
CA ASN A 51 -21.25 -35.80 -22.50
C ASN A 51 -21.00 -34.35 -22.04
N ASN A 52 -21.85 -33.82 -21.17
CA ASN A 52 -21.79 -32.46 -20.62
C ASN A 52 -21.39 -32.46 -19.13
N TYR A 53 -20.80 -33.54 -18.62
CA TYR A 53 -20.39 -33.68 -17.22
C TYR A 53 -19.46 -32.56 -16.73
N ASP A 54 -18.60 -32.04 -17.61
CA ASP A 54 -17.68 -30.94 -17.25
C ASP A 54 -18.44 -29.69 -16.81
N LYS A 55 -19.60 -29.39 -17.41
CA LYS A 55 -20.46 -28.28 -16.98
C LYS A 55 -20.91 -28.43 -15.52
N LEU A 56 -21.24 -29.65 -15.10
CA LEU A 56 -21.63 -29.92 -13.70
C LEU A 56 -20.47 -29.65 -12.75
N VAL A 57 -19.25 -30.04 -13.12
CA VAL A 57 -18.04 -29.78 -12.32
C VAL A 57 -17.71 -28.29 -12.28
N GLU A 58 -17.86 -27.58 -13.40
CA GLU A 58 -17.65 -26.14 -13.48
C GLU A 58 -18.59 -25.36 -12.55
N VAL A 59 -19.89 -25.66 -12.57
CA VAL A 59 -20.85 -24.96 -11.68
C VAL A 59 -20.63 -25.28 -10.21
N GLU A 60 -20.24 -26.52 -9.87
CA GLU A 60 -19.90 -26.88 -8.48
C GLU A 60 -18.68 -26.11 -7.98
N ASN A 61 -17.63 -26.02 -8.79
CA ASN A 61 -16.43 -25.25 -8.45
C ASN A 61 -16.74 -23.76 -8.33
N SER A 62 -17.61 -23.24 -9.20
CA SER A 62 -18.04 -21.83 -9.17
C SER A 62 -18.81 -21.51 -7.90
N ILE A 63 -19.81 -22.32 -7.51
CA ILE A 63 -20.52 -22.17 -6.23
C ILE A 63 -19.53 -22.21 -5.06
N ALA A 64 -18.66 -23.22 -5.01
CA ALA A 64 -17.70 -23.35 -3.93
C ALA A 64 -16.74 -22.14 -3.84
N ALA A 65 -16.34 -21.57 -4.97
CA ALA A 65 -15.50 -20.37 -5.01
C ALA A 65 -16.23 -19.12 -4.51
N ILE A 66 -17.48 -18.91 -4.96
CA ILE A 66 -18.34 -17.80 -4.50
C ILE A 66 -18.55 -17.91 -2.97
N GLU A 67 -18.96 -19.08 -2.48
CA GLU A 67 -19.21 -19.31 -1.06
C GLU A 67 -17.95 -19.11 -0.21
N ALA A 68 -16.79 -19.58 -0.68
CA ALA A 68 -15.53 -19.39 0.02
C ALA A 68 -15.21 -17.89 0.18
N VAL A 69 -15.45 -17.09 -0.85
CA VAL A 69 -15.26 -15.63 -0.80
C VAL A 69 -16.28 -14.97 0.13
N ILE A 70 -17.58 -15.28 -0.01
CA ILE A 70 -18.64 -14.72 0.86
C ILE A 70 -18.33 -15.00 2.33
N ASN A 71 -18.05 -16.26 2.67
CA ASN A 71 -17.74 -16.66 4.04
C ASN A 71 -16.44 -16.03 4.56
N GLY A 72 -15.44 -15.89 3.69
CA GLY A 72 -14.20 -15.18 4.01
C GLY A 72 -14.46 -13.71 4.36
N ILE A 73 -15.28 -13.03 3.57
CA ILE A 73 -15.66 -11.63 3.79
C ILE A 73 -16.48 -11.49 5.08
N ASP A 74 -17.43 -12.38 5.33
CA ASP A 74 -18.25 -12.37 6.55
C ASP A 74 -17.41 -12.57 7.80
N SER A 75 -16.34 -13.36 7.70
CA SER A 75 -15.40 -13.62 8.78
C SER A 75 -14.43 -12.46 9.06
N LEU A 76 -14.32 -11.46 8.16
CA LEU A 76 -13.46 -10.32 8.39
C LEU A 76 -13.85 -9.55 9.66
N PRO A 77 -12.87 -9.05 10.43
CA PRO A 77 -13.14 -8.17 11.56
C PRO A 77 -13.93 -6.92 11.15
N LYS A 78 -14.54 -6.26 12.13
CA LYS A 78 -15.13 -4.93 11.92
C LYS A 78 -14.03 -3.91 11.58
N PRO A 79 -14.32 -2.86 10.79
CA PRO A 79 -13.31 -1.88 10.37
C PRO A 79 -12.46 -1.27 11.49
N GLU A 80 -13.01 -1.12 12.70
CA GLU A 80 -12.29 -0.56 13.86
C GLU A 80 -11.31 -1.55 14.49
N ALA A 81 -11.51 -2.85 14.29
CA ALA A 81 -10.68 -3.93 14.83
C ALA A 81 -9.61 -4.40 13.84
N ILE A 82 -9.69 -3.99 12.56
CA ILE A 82 -8.68 -4.32 11.55
C ILE A 82 -7.34 -3.67 11.91
N THR A 83 -6.30 -4.48 11.84
CA THR A 83 -4.90 -4.14 12.08
C THR A 83 -4.03 -4.54 10.88
N LEU A 84 -2.74 -4.21 10.91
CA LEU A 84 -1.81 -4.63 9.86
C LEU A 84 -1.57 -6.15 9.84
N ASP A 85 -1.84 -6.86 10.94
CA ASP A 85 -1.71 -8.32 10.99
C ASP A 85 -2.78 -9.02 10.13
N ASP A 86 -3.91 -8.35 9.88
CA ASP A 86 -5.01 -8.86 9.03
C ASP A 86 -4.72 -8.69 7.53
N GLN A 87 -3.65 -7.98 7.16
CA GLN A 87 -3.33 -7.61 5.78
C GLN A 87 -3.26 -8.83 4.85
N GLU A 88 -2.57 -9.89 5.26
CA GLU A 88 -2.38 -11.08 4.42
C GLU A 88 -3.72 -11.75 4.09
N GLN A 89 -4.59 -11.89 5.10
CA GLN A 89 -5.93 -12.47 4.93
C GLN A 89 -6.78 -11.61 3.98
N ILE A 90 -6.81 -10.30 4.18
CA ILE A 90 -7.61 -9.37 3.36
C ILE A 90 -7.13 -9.38 1.90
N LEU A 91 -5.81 -9.39 1.66
CA LEU A 91 -5.26 -9.42 0.30
C LEU A 91 -5.45 -10.78 -0.39
N SER A 92 -5.37 -11.87 0.37
CA SER A 92 -5.69 -13.21 -0.14
C SER A 92 -7.15 -13.29 -0.59
N LEU A 93 -8.06 -12.75 0.23
CA LEU A 93 -9.48 -12.69 -0.08
C LEU A 93 -9.78 -11.77 -1.26
N LYS A 94 -9.09 -10.63 -1.36
CA LYS A 94 -9.11 -9.77 -2.56
C LYS A 94 -8.70 -10.54 -3.80
N THR A 95 -7.63 -11.34 -3.74
CA THR A 95 -7.17 -12.14 -4.88
C THR A 95 -8.21 -13.20 -5.27
N ALA A 96 -8.81 -13.87 -4.29
CA ALA A 96 -9.88 -14.84 -4.54
C ALA A 96 -11.10 -14.18 -5.20
N TYR A 97 -11.53 -13.02 -4.68
CA TYR A 97 -12.59 -12.22 -5.29
C TYR A 97 -12.24 -11.77 -6.71
N ASP A 98 -11.02 -11.27 -6.95
CA ASP A 98 -10.59 -10.79 -8.27
C ASP A 98 -10.55 -11.89 -9.33
N ASN A 99 -10.27 -13.14 -8.92
CA ASN A 99 -10.25 -14.32 -9.78
C ASN A 99 -11.64 -14.81 -10.20
N LEU A 100 -12.71 -14.38 -9.52
CA LEU A 100 -14.07 -14.62 -9.95
C LEU A 100 -14.36 -13.85 -11.25
N SER A 101 -15.16 -14.45 -12.12
CA SER A 101 -15.75 -13.79 -13.28
C SER A 101 -16.71 -12.68 -12.84
N ASP A 102 -17.05 -11.77 -13.75
CA ASP A 102 -17.96 -10.66 -13.44
C ASP A 102 -19.36 -11.14 -13.02
N ALA A 103 -19.83 -12.28 -13.56
CA ALA A 103 -21.09 -12.89 -13.15
C ALA A 103 -21.01 -13.45 -11.72
N GLU A 104 -19.93 -14.15 -11.38
CA GLU A 104 -19.71 -14.69 -10.03
C GLU A 104 -19.49 -13.58 -8.99
N LYS A 105 -18.80 -12.49 -9.36
CA LYS A 105 -18.64 -11.30 -8.50
C LYS A 105 -19.99 -10.66 -8.15
N ALA A 106 -20.95 -10.69 -9.07
CA ALA A 106 -22.29 -10.16 -8.83
C ALA A 106 -23.04 -10.92 -7.73
N GLU A 107 -22.70 -12.20 -7.50
CA GLU A 107 -23.26 -13.03 -6.43
C GLU A 107 -22.61 -12.77 -5.07
N VAL A 108 -21.43 -12.13 -5.03
CA VAL A 108 -20.75 -11.73 -3.78
C VAL A 108 -21.31 -10.40 -3.27
N THR A 109 -22.50 -10.48 -2.68
CA THR A 109 -23.28 -9.31 -2.23
C THR A 109 -22.67 -8.54 -1.06
N ASN A 110 -21.70 -9.11 -0.35
CA ASN A 110 -21.01 -8.49 0.79
C ASN A 110 -19.65 -7.85 0.42
N SER A 111 -19.35 -7.69 -0.88
CA SER A 111 -18.07 -7.16 -1.38
C SER A 111 -17.72 -5.75 -0.87
N ASP A 112 -18.70 -4.92 -0.50
CA ASP A 112 -18.44 -3.61 0.14
C ASP A 112 -17.60 -3.74 1.42
N LYS A 113 -17.84 -4.78 2.23
CA LYS A 113 -17.06 -5.04 3.46
C LYS A 113 -15.60 -5.35 3.14
N LEU A 114 -15.33 -6.05 2.03
CA LEU A 114 -13.97 -6.31 1.56
C LEU A 114 -13.29 -5.01 1.11
N LEU A 115 -13.99 -4.14 0.38
CA LEU A 115 -13.47 -2.84 -0.05
C LEU A 115 -13.13 -1.93 1.14
N GLU A 116 -14.00 -1.87 2.15
CA GLU A 116 -13.74 -1.14 3.38
C GLU A 116 -12.52 -1.69 4.12
N ALA A 117 -12.37 -3.02 4.20
CA ALA A 117 -11.23 -3.67 4.82
C ALA A 117 -9.91 -3.36 4.09
N ILE A 118 -9.92 -3.39 2.76
CA ILE A 118 -8.76 -3.02 1.92
C ILE A 118 -8.38 -1.56 2.17
N ALA A 119 -9.34 -0.63 2.08
CA ALA A 119 -9.10 0.79 2.31
C ALA A 119 -8.57 1.06 3.73
N LYS A 120 -9.04 0.29 4.72
CA LYS A 120 -8.54 0.36 6.10
C LYS A 120 -7.08 -0.07 6.20
N ILE A 121 -6.69 -1.17 5.56
CA ILE A 121 -5.29 -1.63 5.51
C ILE A 121 -4.39 -0.59 4.84
N GLU A 122 -4.80 -0.05 3.68
CA GLU A 122 -4.05 1.01 2.99
C GLU A 122 -3.89 2.26 3.87
N GLY A 123 -4.96 2.65 4.57
CA GLY A 123 -4.92 3.73 5.55
C GLY A 123 -3.94 3.46 6.69
N LEU A 124 -3.92 2.24 7.24
CA LEU A 124 -2.99 1.85 8.30
C LEU A 124 -1.53 1.87 7.82
N GLN A 125 -1.26 1.40 6.61
CA GLN A 125 0.07 1.44 6.00
C GLN A 125 0.57 2.88 5.81
N ASN A 126 -0.29 3.74 5.27
CA ASN A 126 0.03 5.15 5.08
C ASN A 126 0.33 5.86 6.42
N ASN A 127 -0.49 5.57 7.45
CA ASN A 127 -0.24 6.11 8.80
C ASN A 127 1.09 5.61 9.36
N ALA A 128 1.38 4.31 9.26
CA ALA A 128 2.62 3.74 9.78
C ALA A 128 3.87 4.33 9.11
N ALA A 129 3.82 4.52 7.78
CA ALA A 129 4.91 5.15 7.02
C ALA A 129 5.11 6.61 7.43
N ALA A 130 4.04 7.39 7.52
CA ALA A 130 4.08 8.78 7.96
C ALA A 130 4.62 8.91 9.41
N ASP A 131 4.20 8.02 10.31
CA ASP A 131 4.62 7.99 11.71
C ASP A 131 6.14 7.91 11.88
N GLY A 132 6.80 7.11 11.03
CA GLY A 132 8.26 6.99 11.00
C GLY A 132 8.94 8.34 10.71
N VAL A 133 8.45 9.05 9.70
CA VAL A 133 8.96 10.36 9.29
C VAL A 133 8.64 11.43 10.34
N ILE A 134 7.41 11.44 10.87
CA ILE A 134 7.01 12.35 11.96
C ILE A 134 7.96 12.20 13.16
N LYS A 135 8.28 10.97 13.56
CA LYS A 135 9.23 10.69 14.65
C LYS A 135 10.64 11.16 14.32
N ALA A 136 11.10 11.01 13.08
CA ALA A 136 12.41 11.51 12.65
C ALA A 136 12.47 13.06 12.72
N ILE A 137 11.45 13.75 12.22
CA ILE A 137 11.35 15.22 12.26
C ILE A 137 11.24 15.73 13.71
N ASN A 138 10.52 15.02 14.57
CA ASN A 138 10.41 15.38 15.99
C ASN A 138 11.75 15.34 16.72
N LYS A 139 12.66 14.44 16.32
CA LYS A 139 14.02 14.35 16.87
C LYS A 139 14.98 15.44 16.39
N ILE A 140 14.61 16.21 15.36
CA ILE A 140 15.41 17.38 14.94
C ILE A 140 15.45 18.37 16.10
N ARG A 141 16.67 18.83 16.42
CA ARG A 141 16.92 19.81 17.48
C ARG A 141 16.13 21.11 17.27
N PRO A 142 15.91 21.91 18.32
CA PRO A 142 15.40 23.27 18.18
C PRO A 142 16.21 24.06 17.14
N ILE A 143 15.53 24.92 16.38
CA ILE A 143 16.13 25.64 15.23
C ILE A 143 17.37 26.44 15.63
N ASP A 144 17.35 27.06 16.80
CA ASP A 144 18.44 27.83 17.39
C ASP A 144 19.63 26.98 17.87
N GLU A 145 19.42 25.67 18.07
CA GLU A 145 20.45 24.70 18.48
C GLU A 145 21.02 23.89 17.31
N ILE A 146 20.50 24.07 16.09
CA ILE A 146 21.00 23.37 14.90
C ILE A 146 22.46 23.76 14.63
N THR A 147 23.26 22.76 14.30
CA THR A 147 24.69 22.88 13.96
C THR A 147 24.97 22.19 12.62
N SER A 148 26.18 22.38 12.08
CA SER A 148 26.63 21.66 10.88
C SER A 148 26.67 20.13 11.05
N GLN A 149 26.74 19.63 12.29
CA GLN A 149 26.73 18.20 12.60
C GLN A 149 25.34 17.55 12.39
N ASP A 150 24.27 18.35 12.36
CA ASP A 150 22.90 17.87 12.10
C ASP A 150 22.61 17.58 10.62
N LYS A 151 23.58 17.83 9.73
CA LYS A 151 23.40 17.64 8.29
C LYS A 151 22.84 16.26 7.95
N ASN A 152 23.43 15.21 8.53
CA ASN A 152 23.03 13.85 8.20
C ASN A 152 21.63 13.51 8.72
N SER A 153 21.25 13.97 9.92
CA SER A 153 19.93 13.68 10.47
C SER A 153 18.82 14.44 9.74
N ILE A 154 19.05 15.71 9.37
CA ILE A 154 18.11 16.52 8.58
C ILE A 154 17.96 15.94 7.17
N SER A 155 19.06 15.63 6.49
CA SER A 155 19.00 15.02 5.14
C SER A 155 18.37 13.63 5.15
N ALA A 156 18.58 12.82 6.19
CA ALA A 156 17.92 11.52 6.33
C ALA A 156 16.40 11.68 6.51
N ALA A 157 15.96 12.62 7.37
CA ALA A 157 14.54 12.92 7.53
C ALA A 157 13.91 13.40 6.22
N ARG A 158 14.63 14.19 5.43
CA ARG A 158 14.19 14.63 4.10
C ARG A 158 14.07 13.47 3.11
N ALA A 159 15.08 12.62 3.03
CA ALA A 159 15.04 11.45 2.16
C ALA A 159 13.86 10.53 2.51
N SER A 160 13.65 10.23 3.79
CA SER A 160 12.50 9.43 4.23
C SER A 160 11.16 10.10 3.92
N TYR A 161 11.05 11.42 4.03
CA TYR A 161 9.84 12.14 3.61
C TYR A 161 9.62 12.05 2.10
N ASP A 162 10.66 12.21 1.29
CA ASP A 162 10.54 12.20 -0.17
C ASP A 162 10.14 10.81 -0.71
N GLU A 163 10.54 9.73 -0.02
CA GLU A 163 10.15 8.33 -0.30
C GLU A 163 8.69 8.00 0.02
N LEU A 164 8.00 8.82 0.82
CA LEU A 164 6.58 8.60 1.15
C LEU A 164 5.68 8.75 -0.09
N SER A 165 4.60 7.95 -0.11
CA SER A 165 3.46 8.16 -1.01
C SER A 165 2.81 9.53 -0.76
N ASP A 166 2.09 10.07 -1.74
CA ASP A 166 1.39 11.35 -1.59
C ASP A 166 0.38 11.32 -0.44
N ASP A 167 -0.30 10.18 -0.22
CA ASP A 167 -1.23 10.02 0.89
C ASP A 167 -0.52 9.95 2.24
N SER A 168 0.64 9.29 2.32
CA SER A 168 1.47 9.31 3.52
C SER A 168 2.03 10.71 3.81
N LYS A 169 2.45 11.47 2.77
CA LYS A 169 2.97 12.84 2.93
C LYS A 169 1.94 13.79 3.56
N LYS A 170 0.66 13.67 3.17
CA LYS A 170 -0.43 14.47 3.76
C LYS A 170 -0.60 14.26 5.26
N LEU A 171 -0.17 13.11 5.79
CA LEU A 171 -0.26 12.78 7.22
C LEU A 171 0.91 13.36 8.03
N VAL A 172 2.00 13.78 7.39
CA VAL A 172 3.18 14.35 8.07
C VAL A 172 2.94 15.83 8.42
N SER A 173 2.20 16.06 9.51
CA SER A 173 1.79 17.42 9.92
C SER A 173 2.95 18.33 10.34
N ASN A 174 4.10 17.77 10.74
CA ASN A 174 5.26 18.50 11.23
C ASN A 174 6.30 18.82 10.15
N PHE A 175 5.99 18.60 8.87
CA PHE A 175 6.87 18.92 7.75
C PHE A 175 7.45 20.35 7.77
N PRO A 176 6.72 21.42 8.17
CA PRO A 176 7.30 22.77 8.25
C PRO A 176 8.52 22.89 9.20
N LYS A 177 8.63 22.01 10.21
CA LYS A 177 9.81 21.95 11.09
C LYS A 177 11.04 21.49 10.33
N LEU A 178 10.88 20.52 9.42
CA LEU A 178 11.95 20.03 8.56
C LEU A 178 12.44 21.14 7.62
N GLU A 179 11.53 21.86 6.95
CA GLU A 179 11.89 22.97 6.05
C GLU A 179 12.65 24.08 6.79
N ALA A 180 12.21 24.44 8.00
CA ALA A 180 12.90 25.42 8.83
C ALA A 180 14.32 24.94 9.22
N ALA A 181 14.46 23.65 9.55
CA ALA A 181 15.75 23.06 9.89
C ALA A 181 16.70 23.02 8.69
N GLU A 182 16.21 22.66 7.50
CA GLU A 182 16.97 22.68 6.25
C GLU A 182 17.45 24.10 5.90
N LYS A 183 16.57 25.10 6.03
CA LYS A 183 16.94 26.50 5.83
C LYS A 183 18.05 26.93 6.79
N ARG A 184 17.90 26.64 8.08
CA ARG A 184 18.90 26.99 9.10
C ARG A 184 20.24 26.31 8.85
N LEU A 185 20.21 25.03 8.48
CA LEU A 185 21.41 24.29 8.12
C LEU A 185 22.13 24.93 6.92
N ASN A 186 21.39 25.32 5.88
CA ASN A 186 21.96 25.99 4.71
C ASN A 186 22.60 27.34 5.07
N GLU A 187 21.98 28.12 5.96
CA GLU A 187 22.57 29.35 6.48
C GLU A 187 23.90 29.08 7.20
N ILE A 188 23.95 28.08 8.09
CA ILE A 188 25.17 27.68 8.82
C ILE A 188 26.27 27.24 7.85
N LEU A 189 25.94 26.42 6.85
CA LEU A 189 26.91 25.95 5.86
C LEU A 189 27.47 27.11 5.02
N SER A 190 26.61 28.09 4.67
CA SER A 190 27.05 29.31 3.98
C SER A 190 27.98 30.17 4.85
N GLN A 191 27.66 30.31 6.14
CA GLN A 191 28.50 31.03 7.10
C GLN A 191 29.89 30.38 7.26
N ILE A 192 29.94 29.05 7.38
CA ILE A 192 31.19 28.28 7.46
C ILE A 192 32.02 28.50 6.19
N GLN A 193 31.40 28.46 5.00
CA GLN A 193 32.08 28.68 3.74
C GLN A 193 32.67 30.11 3.62
N LYS A 194 31.92 31.13 4.07
CA LYS A 194 32.43 32.52 4.09
C LYS A 194 33.62 32.67 5.03
N ALA A 195 33.54 32.09 6.23
CA ALA A 195 34.62 32.11 7.19
C ALA A 195 35.88 31.44 6.62
N ASP A 196 35.74 30.25 6.03
CA ASP A 196 36.84 29.53 5.39
C ASP A 196 37.48 30.35 4.25
N GLN A 197 36.66 30.99 3.41
CA GLN A 197 37.16 31.83 2.32
C GLN A 197 37.90 33.07 2.86
N PHE A 198 37.36 33.77 3.85
CA PHE A 198 38.01 34.94 4.43
C PHE A 198 39.35 34.59 5.09
N ILE A 199 39.40 33.46 5.82
CA ILE A 199 40.63 32.95 6.42
C ILE A 199 41.67 32.71 5.33
N LYS A 200 41.28 32.08 4.21
CA LYS A 200 42.16 31.83 3.06
C LYS A 200 42.70 33.12 2.44
N ASP A 201 41.83 34.12 2.26
CA ASP A 201 42.18 35.36 1.58
C ASP A 201 43.00 36.32 2.44
N THR A 202 42.80 36.30 3.77
CA THR A 202 43.30 37.35 4.66
C THR A 202 44.31 36.86 5.70
N LEU A 203 44.19 35.62 6.17
CA LEU A 203 44.94 35.15 7.34
C LEU A 203 46.03 34.12 7.00
N VAL A 204 45.99 33.50 5.83
CA VAL A 204 47.01 32.53 5.42
C VAL A 204 48.37 33.21 5.30
N GLY A 205 49.32 32.79 6.14
CA GLY A 205 50.68 33.33 6.18
C GLY A 205 50.84 34.66 6.93
N VAL A 206 49.77 35.20 7.54
CA VAL A 206 49.83 36.42 8.35
C VAL A 206 50.12 36.06 9.83
N PRO A 207 51.18 36.59 10.45
CA PRO A 207 51.44 36.37 11.88
C PRO A 207 50.32 36.94 12.74
N ILE A 208 49.73 36.13 13.63
CA ILE A 208 48.76 36.62 14.62
C ILE A 208 49.53 37.31 15.75
N THR A 209 49.32 38.62 15.89
CA THR A 209 49.91 39.46 16.94
C THR A 209 48.81 40.15 17.76
N VAL A 210 49.20 40.94 18.76
CA VAL A 210 48.27 41.76 19.55
C VAL A 210 47.51 42.79 18.71
N ASP A 211 48.01 43.15 17.53
CA ASP A 211 47.39 44.11 16.61
C ASP A 211 46.42 43.45 15.63
N SER A 212 46.28 42.12 15.63
CA SER A 212 45.40 41.39 14.71
C SER A 212 43.90 41.49 15.04
N LYS A 213 43.52 42.22 16.10
CA LYS A 213 42.11 42.39 16.52
C LYS A 213 41.16 42.81 15.38
N PRO A 214 41.48 43.81 14.53
CA PRO A 214 40.60 44.21 13.44
C PRO A 214 40.37 43.09 12.41
N LEU A 215 41.35 42.22 12.20
CA LEU A 215 41.23 41.09 11.28
C LEU A 215 40.27 40.03 11.84
N ILE A 216 40.30 39.79 13.15
CA ILE A 216 39.38 38.87 13.84
C ILE A 216 37.96 39.44 13.84
N ASP A 217 37.79 40.74 14.11
CA ASP A 217 36.48 41.40 14.08
C ASP A 217 35.84 41.33 12.66
N ASN A 218 36.66 41.35 11.60
CA ASN A 218 36.20 41.18 10.22
C ASN A 218 35.74 39.74 9.91
N VAL A 219 36.40 38.72 10.50
CA VAL A 219 35.93 37.31 10.40
C VAL A 219 34.55 37.20 11.02
N ASP A 220 34.36 37.76 12.21
CA ASP A 220 33.07 37.76 12.89
C ASP A 220 32.00 38.46 12.02
N GLN A 221 32.29 39.65 11.48
CA GLN A 221 31.38 40.36 10.57
C GLN A 221 31.02 39.55 9.31
N ALA A 222 31.98 38.83 8.73
CA ALA A 222 31.74 38.01 7.54
C ALA A 222 30.76 36.85 7.81
N ILE A 223 30.74 36.34 9.05
CA ILE A 223 29.84 35.28 9.50
C ILE A 223 28.41 35.82 9.76
N VAL A 224 28.26 37.03 10.32
CA VAL A 224 26.93 37.60 10.65
C VAL A 224 26.22 38.32 9.49
N SER A 225 26.92 38.66 8.41
CA SER A 225 26.34 39.44 7.31
C SER A 225 25.31 38.63 6.49
N PRO A 226 24.04 39.11 6.36
CA PRO A 226 23.00 38.43 5.58
C PRO A 226 23.39 38.35 4.10
N LEU A 227 22.88 37.34 3.39
CA LEU A 227 23.06 37.20 1.94
C LEU A 227 22.51 38.46 1.25
N THR A 228 23.38 39.35 0.77
CA THR A 228 23.00 40.29 -0.27
C THR A 228 22.70 39.46 -1.52
N PRO A 229 21.47 39.50 -2.08
CA PRO A 229 21.19 38.86 -3.34
C PRO A 229 22.17 39.42 -4.37
N ASN A 230 22.91 38.55 -5.02
CA ASN A 230 23.95 38.90 -5.97
C ASN A 230 23.35 39.89 -7.00
N GLY A 231 23.96 41.08 -7.11
CA GLY A 231 23.51 42.11 -8.02
C GLY A 231 23.44 41.57 -9.44
N ARG A 232 22.24 41.57 -10.03
CA ARG A 232 22.10 41.63 -11.48
C ARG A 232 22.58 43.01 -11.89
N GLY A 233 23.81 43.07 -12.39
CA GLY A 233 24.31 44.21 -13.14
C GLY A 233 23.42 44.45 -14.36
N GLU A 234 23.25 45.74 -14.60
CA GLU A 234 22.57 46.42 -15.71
C GLU A 234 23.01 45.92 -17.10
#